data_AF-A0A520IB08-F1
#
_entry.id   AF-A0A520IB08-F1
#
_cell.length_a   1.000
_cell.length_b   1.000
_cell.length_c   1.000
_cell.angle_alpha   90.00
_cell.angle_beta   90.00
_cell.angle_gamma   90.00
#
_symmetry.space_group_name_H-M   'P 1'
#
loop_
_entity.id
_entity.type
_entity.pdbx_description
1 polymer ?
#
loop_
_entity_poly.entity_id
_entity_poly.type
_entity_poly.pdbx_seq_one_letter_code
_entity_poly.pdbx_strand_id
1 'polypeptide(L)'
;MNLKHLLTTFLVALVFIPGGYAATTNSYFQQPGTGKYDREYTLEATMLGYIGSDGKRNPVIKASRGETVRIKIVNGELMTHDIALEKAAIKSKVLVEKGDTASIVFKADKNDVYYCTVPGHRMAGMVGKVEVVEGPIKKEVAAAGILAKKGGKTLNLNFEKGSLEDWKATGDAFTDPLVSADPSPVHENDMKIGFVGKHFISSGGTKNYKRTGTLTSVPFTVTQPFASFQVSGGALHDTRVELVQADNNKVIFQITGTGRANLQPVVVDLAAYQNKEIFIRIVDSETGISQIPYIGDDKWAHINFDDFVFHASRPDFPNELKPSDIIILPPLDAVLNAGLSGTEAAKAMSPKNGFTVKLAAAEPDIVRPISFTIDHRGRLWVAEAHTYPTRAAEGQGKDRILIFEDTNGDGSLDKRTIFKEGLNLISSIEVGMGGVWVAAAPNLLYIPLDKKTDKPAGEPQIVLDGWGYQDTHEMLNNLKWGPDGWLYGTHGVFTQSNVGKPGASDAERTRLNAGVWRYHPTSKKFELFAEGTSNPWGIDFN
;
A
#
# COMPACT_ATOMS: atom_id res chain seq x y z
N MET A 1 -26.78 -35.00 -60.43
CA MET A 1 -28.12 -34.38 -60.52
C MET A 1 -28.42 -33.75 -59.17
N ASN A 2 -28.85 -32.49 -59.15
CA ASN A 2 -28.89 -31.57 -58.00
C ASN A 2 -30.02 -31.83 -56.98
N LEU A 3 -29.81 -31.36 -55.74
CA LEU A 3 -30.83 -31.29 -54.67
C LEU A 3 -30.94 -29.84 -54.13
N LYS A 4 -32.16 -29.28 -54.13
CA LYS A 4 -32.58 -28.04 -53.44
C LYS A 4 -34.08 -28.19 -53.08
N HIS A 5 -34.43 -28.11 -51.79
CA HIS A 5 -35.22 -27.05 -51.11
C HIS A 5 -36.68 -26.83 -51.60
N LEU A 6 -37.69 -26.88 -50.71
CA LEU A 6 -38.30 -25.70 -50.04
C LEU A 6 -39.57 -26.03 -49.19
N LEU A 7 -39.71 -25.24 -48.11
CA LEU A 7 -40.75 -24.89 -47.12
C LEU A 7 -42.27 -25.19 -47.30
N THR A 8 -42.98 -25.37 -46.16
CA THR A 8 -44.18 -24.59 -45.69
C THR A 8 -44.53 -24.96 -44.21
N THR A 9 -44.32 -24.10 -43.19
CA THR A 9 -45.20 -23.10 -42.50
C THR A 9 -46.35 -23.63 -41.62
N PHE A 10 -46.29 -23.34 -40.30
CA PHE A 10 -47.48 -23.05 -39.47
C PHE A 10 -47.15 -21.94 -38.45
N LEU A 11 -48.09 -21.01 -38.30
CA LEU A 11 -48.00 -19.73 -37.61
C LEU A 11 -48.67 -19.83 -36.23
N VAL A 12 -48.00 -19.39 -35.15
CA VAL A 12 -48.67 -19.01 -33.88
C VAL A 12 -48.09 -17.67 -33.42
N ALA A 13 -48.98 -16.68 -33.28
CA ALA A 13 -48.67 -15.37 -32.76
C ALA A 13 -48.58 -15.40 -31.23
N LEU A 14 -47.49 -14.89 -30.67
CA LEU A 14 -47.33 -14.61 -29.25
C LEU A 14 -47.05 -13.12 -29.08
N VAL A 15 -47.99 -12.44 -28.42
CA VAL A 15 -47.93 -11.04 -28.02
C VAL A 15 -46.86 -10.90 -26.93
N PHE A 16 -45.76 -10.20 -27.21
CA PHE A 16 -44.79 -9.80 -26.21
C PHE A 16 -45.23 -8.50 -25.54
N ILE A 17 -45.59 -8.59 -24.27
CA ILE A 17 -45.69 -7.44 -23.35
C ILE A 17 -44.26 -7.03 -22.99
N PRO A 18 -43.87 -5.75 -23.09
CA PRO A 18 -42.55 -5.31 -22.63
C PRO A 18 -42.52 -5.32 -21.11
N GLY A 19 -41.93 -6.37 -20.52
CA GLY A 19 -41.55 -6.38 -19.12
C GLY A 19 -40.42 -5.39 -18.90
N GLY A 20 -40.74 -4.24 -18.30
CA GLY A 20 -39.74 -3.30 -17.83
C GLY A 20 -38.79 -4.01 -16.86
N TYR A 21 -37.51 -4.08 -17.21
CA TYR A 21 -36.43 -4.35 -16.28
C TYR A 21 -36.32 -3.13 -15.35
N ALA A 22 -37.16 -3.08 -14.32
CA ALA A 22 -36.86 -2.30 -13.14
C ALA A 22 -35.71 -3.02 -12.43
N ALA A 23 -34.49 -2.53 -12.62
CA ALA A 23 -33.40 -2.87 -11.72
C ALA A 23 -33.82 -2.39 -10.33
N THR A 24 -34.27 -3.31 -9.47
CA THR A 24 -34.39 -3.06 -8.05
C THR A 24 -32.98 -2.93 -7.49
N THR A 25 -32.41 -1.74 -7.59
CA THR A 25 -31.31 -1.34 -6.74
C THR A 25 -31.88 -1.33 -5.32
N ASN A 26 -31.68 -2.40 -4.56
CA ASN A 26 -31.78 -2.29 -3.11
C ASN A 26 -30.68 -1.32 -2.69
N SER A 27 -31.06 -0.07 -2.46
CA SER A 27 -30.20 0.96 -1.93
C SER A 27 -29.94 0.64 -0.45
N TYR A 28 -28.90 -0.16 -0.19
CA TYR A 28 -28.38 -0.44 1.16
C TYR A 28 -27.63 0.75 1.79
N PHE A 29 -27.84 1.97 1.28
CA PHE A 29 -27.20 3.18 1.77
C PHE A 29 -28.08 3.81 2.85
N GLN A 30 -27.68 3.68 4.11
CA GLN A 30 -28.27 4.48 5.17
C GLN A 30 -27.62 5.87 5.17
N GLN A 31 -28.42 6.91 4.92
CA GLN A 31 -28.03 8.29 5.18
C GLN A 31 -27.70 8.45 6.67
N PRO A 32 -26.74 9.32 7.07
CA PRO A 32 -26.42 9.52 8.48
C PRO A 32 -27.64 10.06 9.23
N GLY A 33 -28.33 9.18 9.96
CA GLY A 33 -29.49 9.56 10.75
C GLY A 33 -29.05 10.42 11.93
N THR A 34 -29.60 11.62 12.09
CA THR A 34 -29.35 12.57 13.19
C THR A 34 -29.94 12.12 14.55
N GLY A 35 -30.11 10.81 14.74
CA GLY A 35 -30.66 10.22 15.96
C GLY A 35 -29.66 10.20 17.11
N LYS A 36 -30.20 10.22 18.34
CA LYS A 36 -29.42 9.98 19.56
C LYS A 36 -28.95 8.52 19.56
N TYR A 37 -27.64 8.29 19.63
CA TYR A 37 -27.06 6.95 19.76
C TYR A 37 -26.77 6.66 21.24
N ASP A 38 -26.93 5.41 21.66
CA ASP A 38 -26.58 4.98 23.01
C ASP A 38 -25.06 4.81 23.17
N ARG A 39 -24.38 4.48 22.06
CA ARG A 39 -22.93 4.24 22.03
C ARG A 39 -22.32 4.63 20.68
N GLU A 40 -21.13 5.23 20.71
CA GLU A 40 -20.38 5.59 19.51
C GLU A 40 -18.93 5.09 19.62
N TYR A 41 -18.46 4.48 18.54
CA TYR A 41 -17.07 4.09 18.34
C TYR A 41 -16.52 4.87 17.16
N THR A 42 -15.34 5.45 17.31
CA THR A 42 -14.59 6.03 16.20
C THR A 42 -13.35 5.18 15.95
N LEU A 43 -13.23 4.67 14.73
CA LEU A 43 -12.11 3.84 14.30
C LEU A 43 -11.39 4.52 13.13
N GLU A 44 -10.08 4.45 13.11
CA GLU A 44 -9.28 4.77 11.94
C GLU A 44 -9.17 3.52 11.06
N ALA A 45 -9.53 3.60 9.78
CA ALA A 45 -9.40 2.51 8.83
C ALA A 45 -8.06 2.60 8.09
N THR A 46 -7.25 1.55 8.18
CA THR A 46 -6.02 1.38 7.42
C THR A 46 -5.91 -0.05 6.93
N MET A 47 -5.02 -0.33 5.97
CA MET A 47 -4.78 -1.69 5.49
C MET A 47 -4.39 -2.69 6.57
N LEU A 48 -3.82 -2.21 7.68
CA LEU A 48 -3.48 -3.04 8.81
C LEU A 48 -4.71 -3.41 9.65
N GLY A 49 -5.82 -2.67 9.59
CA GLY A 49 -7.03 -2.95 10.36
C GLY A 49 -7.84 -1.71 10.68
N TYR A 50 -8.88 -1.90 11.50
CA TYR A 50 -9.59 -0.78 12.14
C TYR A 50 -8.97 -0.48 13.49
N ILE A 51 -8.49 0.73 13.70
CA ILE A 51 -7.74 1.09 14.90
C ILE A 51 -8.59 1.97 15.80
N GLY A 52 -8.76 1.56 17.06
CA GLY A 52 -9.42 2.35 18.08
C GLY A 52 -8.60 3.56 18.50
N SER A 53 -9.24 4.55 19.11
CA SER A 53 -8.57 5.75 19.64
C SER A 53 -7.55 5.46 20.75
N ASP A 54 -7.58 4.26 21.32
CA ASP A 54 -6.69 3.72 22.35
C ASP A 54 -5.56 2.85 21.76
N GLY A 55 -5.41 2.85 20.43
CA GLY A 55 -4.42 2.06 19.69
C GLY A 55 -4.84 0.61 19.42
N LYS A 56 -5.96 0.11 19.98
CA LYS A 56 -6.32 -1.30 19.81
C LYS A 56 -6.69 -1.59 18.36
N ARG A 57 -5.99 -2.55 17.77
CA ARG A 57 -6.31 -3.09 16.45
C ARG A 57 -7.56 -3.98 16.51
N ASN A 58 -8.49 -3.73 15.60
CA ASN A 58 -9.78 -4.39 15.45
C ASN A 58 -10.50 -4.57 16.80
N PRO A 59 -10.80 -3.47 17.51
CA PRO A 59 -11.37 -3.54 18.85
C PRO A 59 -12.70 -4.27 18.86
N VAL A 60 -12.98 -5.03 19.92
CA VAL A 60 -14.31 -5.63 20.08
C VAL A 60 -15.31 -4.53 20.40
N ILE A 61 -16.31 -4.37 19.54
CA ILE A 61 -17.39 -3.42 19.71
C ILE A 61 -18.40 -4.05 20.66
N LYS A 62 -18.36 -3.68 21.93
CA LYS A 62 -19.25 -4.20 22.97
C LYS A 62 -20.49 -3.31 23.12
N ALA A 63 -21.68 -3.90 23.09
CA ALA A 63 -22.93 -3.18 23.29
C ALA A 63 -23.92 -4.02 24.11
N SER A 64 -24.75 -3.37 24.93
CA SER A 64 -25.84 -4.06 25.61
C SER A 64 -26.98 -4.35 24.63
N ARG A 65 -27.67 -5.48 24.78
CA ARG A 65 -28.81 -5.82 23.93
C ARG A 65 -29.83 -4.67 23.90
N GLY A 66 -30.20 -4.24 22.71
CA GLY A 66 -31.17 -3.18 22.45
C GLY A 66 -30.57 -1.79 22.24
N GLU A 67 -29.28 -1.58 22.56
CA GLU A 67 -28.60 -0.30 22.33
C GLU A 67 -28.48 0.03 20.84
N THR A 68 -28.62 1.30 20.50
CA THR A 68 -28.29 1.85 19.18
C THR A 68 -26.83 2.25 19.15
N VAL A 69 -26.05 1.55 18.33
CA VAL A 69 -24.60 1.72 18.23
C VAL A 69 -24.24 2.39 16.91
N ARG A 70 -23.40 3.42 16.98
CA ARG A 70 -22.74 4.01 15.82
C ARG A 70 -21.28 3.58 15.76
N ILE A 71 -20.85 3.10 14.60
CA ILE A 71 -19.43 2.96 14.29
C ILE A 71 -19.11 4.00 13.22
N LYS A 72 -18.31 5.00 13.59
CA LYS A 72 -17.72 5.98 12.69
C LYS A 72 -16.34 5.50 12.29
N ILE A 73 -16.06 5.48 10.98
CA ILE A 73 -14.73 5.23 10.45
C ILE A 73 -14.17 6.51 9.82
N VAL A 74 -12.86 6.71 9.98
CA VAL A 74 -12.07 7.76 9.32
C VAL A 74 -10.99 7.07 8.50
N ASN A 75 -10.81 7.42 7.24
CA ASN A 75 -9.75 6.85 6.42
C ASN A 75 -8.38 7.37 6.89
N GLY A 76 -7.48 6.49 7.30
CA GLY A 76 -6.14 6.87 7.78
C GLY A 76 -5.11 7.04 6.66
N GLU A 77 -5.43 6.62 5.43
CA GLU A 77 -4.49 6.54 4.31
C GLU A 77 -5.14 6.84 2.96
N LEU A 78 -4.37 6.75 1.87
CA LEU A 78 -4.84 7.01 0.51
C LEU A 78 -5.50 5.79 -0.14
N MET A 79 -5.57 4.66 0.57
CA MET A 79 -6.25 3.47 0.08
C MET A 79 -7.75 3.56 0.38
N THR A 80 -8.53 2.93 -0.49
CA THR A 80 -9.97 2.87 -0.36
C THR A 80 -10.40 1.95 0.78
N HIS A 81 -11.33 2.40 1.62
CA HIS A 81 -11.84 1.60 2.75
C HIS A 81 -13.35 1.76 2.93
N ASP A 82 -13.97 0.80 3.59
CA ASP A 82 -15.35 0.89 4.06
C ASP A 82 -15.51 0.06 5.33
N ILE A 83 -16.72 -0.02 5.89
CA ILE A 83 -17.05 -0.97 6.95
C ILE A 83 -18.42 -1.59 6.68
N ALA A 84 -18.53 -2.90 6.83
CA ALA A 84 -19.77 -3.65 6.75
C ALA A 84 -19.95 -4.55 7.96
N LEU A 85 -21.20 -4.81 8.33
CA LEU A 85 -21.60 -5.84 9.27
C LEU A 85 -22.14 -7.05 8.54
N GLU A 86 -21.61 -8.23 8.85
CA GLU A 86 -21.89 -9.47 8.13
C GLU A 86 -23.34 -9.94 8.28
N LYS A 87 -23.86 -10.00 9.51
CA LYS A 87 -25.21 -10.51 9.79
C LYS A 87 -26.27 -9.42 9.68
N ALA A 88 -25.95 -8.19 10.11
CA ALA A 88 -26.87 -7.07 9.97
C ALA A 88 -27.06 -6.65 8.49
N ALA A 89 -26.14 -7.05 7.60
CA ALA A 89 -26.15 -6.70 6.17
C ALA A 89 -26.19 -5.19 5.93
N ILE A 90 -25.48 -4.43 6.76
CA ILE A 90 -25.33 -2.96 6.67
C ILE A 90 -23.91 -2.65 6.24
N LYS A 91 -23.75 -1.66 5.37
CA LYS A 91 -22.45 -1.21 4.85
C LYS A 91 -22.39 0.32 4.81
N SER A 92 -21.22 0.87 5.10
CA SER A 92 -20.96 2.30 4.96
C SER A 92 -20.77 2.72 3.49
N LYS A 93 -20.79 4.02 3.21
CA LYS A 93 -20.18 4.50 1.97
C LYS A 93 -18.69 4.12 1.94
N VAL A 94 -18.14 4.01 0.74
CA VAL A 94 -16.72 3.83 0.49
C VAL A 94 -15.99 5.16 0.75
N LEU A 95 -14.87 5.09 1.46
CA LEU A 95 -13.92 6.16 1.70
C LEU A 95 -12.80 6.03 0.68
N VAL A 96 -12.37 7.14 0.08
CA VAL A 96 -11.33 7.12 -0.96
C VAL A 96 -10.13 7.94 -0.53
N GLU A 97 -10.37 9.14 0.00
CA GLU A 97 -9.31 10.06 0.39
C GLU A 97 -8.97 9.91 1.88
N LYS A 98 -7.73 10.23 2.24
CA LYS A 98 -7.32 10.31 3.65
C LYS A 98 -8.15 11.36 4.38
N GLY A 99 -8.69 11.00 5.54
CA GLY A 99 -9.56 11.86 6.34
C GLY A 99 -11.04 11.76 5.97
N ASP A 100 -11.40 11.07 4.89
CA ASP A 100 -12.80 10.76 4.58
C ASP A 100 -13.46 10.05 5.76
N THR A 101 -14.72 10.35 6.02
CA THR A 101 -15.47 9.70 7.11
C THR A 101 -16.75 9.07 6.63
N ALA A 102 -17.10 7.93 7.23
CA ALA A 102 -18.40 7.30 7.09
C ALA A 102 -18.86 6.74 8.42
N SER A 103 -20.12 6.33 8.49
CA SER A 103 -20.65 5.67 9.67
C SER A 103 -21.66 4.61 9.28
N ILE A 104 -21.76 3.59 10.11
CA ILE A 104 -22.91 2.67 10.16
C ILE A 104 -23.58 2.81 11.51
N VAL A 105 -24.90 2.67 11.53
CA VAL A 105 -25.72 2.69 12.75
C VAL A 105 -26.55 1.43 12.76
N PHE A 106 -26.54 0.71 13.88
CA PHE A 106 -27.30 -0.53 14.03
C PHE A 106 -27.81 -0.70 15.44
N LYS A 107 -28.85 -1.53 15.61
CA LYS A 107 -29.35 -1.93 16.91
C LYS A 107 -28.65 -3.22 17.34
N ALA A 108 -28.05 -3.21 18.53
CA ALA A 108 -27.34 -4.34 19.11
C ALA A 108 -28.32 -5.46 19.48
N ASP A 109 -28.52 -6.43 18.59
CA ASP A 109 -29.36 -7.60 18.87
C ASP A 109 -28.52 -8.88 19.02
N LYS A 110 -27.61 -9.15 18.09
CA LYS A 110 -26.80 -10.37 18.09
C LYS A 110 -25.34 -10.04 17.85
N ASN A 111 -24.46 -10.93 18.32
CA ASN A 111 -23.04 -10.89 17.98
C ASN A 111 -22.87 -10.88 16.46
N ASP A 112 -22.01 -10.01 15.98
CA ASP A 112 -21.76 -9.80 14.56
C ASP A 112 -20.26 -9.65 14.27
N VAL A 113 -19.90 -9.58 13.01
CA VAL A 113 -18.55 -9.36 12.52
C VAL A 113 -18.58 -8.11 11.66
N TYR A 114 -17.70 -7.16 11.97
CA TYR A 114 -17.47 -6.01 11.12
C TYR A 114 -16.20 -6.20 10.30
N TYR A 115 -16.20 -5.80 9.03
CA TYR A 115 -15.06 -6.00 8.13
C TYR A 115 -15.06 -5.01 6.96
N CYS A 116 -13.90 -4.87 6.31
CA CYS A 116 -13.79 -4.10 5.08
C CYS A 116 -14.10 -4.98 3.87
N THR A 117 -14.97 -4.50 2.98
CA THR A 117 -15.44 -5.24 1.81
C THR A 117 -14.57 -5.04 0.58
N VAL A 118 -13.58 -4.15 0.64
CA VAL A 118 -12.61 -3.98 -0.45
C VAL A 118 -11.84 -5.29 -0.65
N PRO A 119 -11.70 -5.79 -1.90
CA PRO A 119 -11.07 -7.08 -2.17
C PRO A 119 -9.70 -7.22 -1.49
N GLY A 120 -9.48 -8.35 -0.81
CA GLY A 120 -8.23 -8.63 -0.08
C GLY A 120 -8.12 -8.01 1.32
N HIS A 121 -8.84 -6.93 1.66
CA HIS A 121 -8.67 -6.23 2.94
C HIS A 121 -9.08 -7.08 4.15
N ARG A 122 -10.20 -7.82 4.04
CA ARG A 122 -10.61 -8.78 5.08
C ARG A 122 -9.55 -9.87 5.29
N MET A 123 -8.93 -10.35 4.21
CA MET A 123 -7.85 -11.36 4.28
C MET A 123 -6.57 -10.79 4.89
N ALA A 124 -6.28 -9.51 4.65
CA ALA A 124 -5.20 -8.76 5.29
C ALA A 124 -5.47 -8.46 6.79
N GLY A 125 -6.68 -8.77 7.28
CA GLY A 125 -7.03 -8.67 8.69
C GLY A 125 -7.86 -7.44 9.05
N MET A 126 -8.48 -6.73 8.10
CA MET A 126 -9.47 -5.69 8.38
C MET A 126 -10.82 -6.29 8.78
N VAL A 127 -10.84 -6.94 9.94
CA VAL A 127 -12.00 -7.65 10.49
C VAL A 127 -11.98 -7.62 12.01
N GLY A 128 -13.12 -7.32 12.62
CA GLY A 128 -13.31 -7.35 14.07
C GLY A 128 -14.70 -7.85 14.45
N LYS A 129 -14.98 -7.85 15.75
CA LYS A 129 -16.20 -8.45 16.31
C LYS A 129 -17.08 -7.42 16.98
N VAL A 130 -18.38 -7.59 16.81
CA VAL A 130 -19.41 -6.98 17.65
C VAL A 130 -19.87 -8.02 18.66
N GLU A 131 -19.80 -7.69 19.94
CA GLU A 131 -20.26 -8.53 21.04
C GLU A 131 -21.44 -7.86 21.74
N VAL A 132 -22.58 -8.53 21.72
CA VAL A 132 -23.81 -8.09 22.37
C VAL A 132 -23.95 -8.83 23.68
N VAL A 133 -23.99 -8.09 24.79
CA VAL A 133 -24.08 -8.64 26.14
C VAL A 133 -25.45 -8.39 26.77
N GLU A 134 -25.85 -9.29 27.68
CA GLU A 134 -27.02 -9.11 28.53
C GLU A 134 -26.64 -8.24 29.75
N GLY A 135 -27.34 -7.11 29.93
CA GLY A 135 -27.10 -6.22 31.07
C GLY A 135 -25.97 -5.18 30.85
N PRO A 136 -25.59 -4.44 31.92
CA PRO A 136 -24.65 -3.32 31.81
C PRO A 136 -23.21 -3.82 31.58
N ILE A 137 -22.51 -3.18 30.64
CA ILE A 137 -21.08 -3.42 30.38
C ILE A 137 -20.27 -2.88 31.56
N LYS A 138 -19.60 -3.77 32.30
CA LYS A 138 -18.67 -3.37 33.37
C LYS A 138 -17.41 -2.78 32.75
N LYS A 139 -16.97 -1.64 33.27
CA LYS A 139 -15.64 -1.10 32.99
C LYS A 139 -14.66 -1.84 33.89
N GLU A 140 -13.96 -2.82 33.36
CA GLU A 140 -12.90 -3.52 34.10
C GLU A 140 -11.75 -2.55 34.35
N VAL A 141 -11.39 -2.39 35.63
CA VAL A 141 -10.25 -1.60 36.06
C VAL A 141 -9.19 -2.60 36.49
N ALA A 142 -8.04 -2.61 35.81
CA ALA A 142 -6.90 -3.42 36.21
C ALA A 142 -6.55 -3.16 37.68
N ALA A 143 -6.18 -4.22 38.40
CA ALA A 143 -5.73 -4.09 39.79
C ALA A 143 -4.52 -3.14 39.87
N ALA A 144 -4.40 -2.41 40.98
CA ALA A 144 -3.28 -1.49 41.19
C ALA A 144 -1.95 -2.25 41.21
N GLY A 145 -1.01 -1.81 40.38
CA GLY A 145 0.31 -2.43 40.25
C GLY A 145 1.22 -2.19 41.47
N ILE A 146 2.20 -3.09 41.65
CA ILE A 146 3.20 -3.04 42.71
C ILE A 146 4.55 -2.63 42.10
N LEU A 147 5.14 -1.54 42.56
CA LEU A 147 6.44 -1.07 42.07
C LEU A 147 7.57 -2.02 42.48
N ALA A 148 8.51 -2.25 41.55
CA ALA A 148 9.69 -3.05 41.79
C ALA A 148 10.62 -2.38 42.83
N LYS A 149 11.29 -3.21 43.64
CA LYS A 149 12.23 -2.75 44.68
C LYS A 149 13.55 -3.48 44.57
N LYS A 150 14.63 -2.80 44.94
CA LYS A 150 15.97 -3.39 45.14
C LYS A 150 16.54 -2.91 46.47
N GLY A 151 16.91 -3.85 47.34
CA GLY A 151 17.44 -3.52 48.68
C GLY A 151 16.49 -2.63 49.50
N GLY A 152 15.17 -2.78 49.34
CA GLY A 152 14.15 -1.96 50.01
C GLY A 152 13.84 -0.61 49.34
N LYS A 153 14.66 -0.12 48.42
CA LYS A 153 14.40 1.10 47.63
C LYS A 153 13.48 0.80 46.45
N THR A 154 12.45 1.61 46.25
CA THR A 154 11.59 1.56 45.05
C THR A 154 12.34 2.10 43.84
N LEU A 155 12.35 1.31 42.77
CA LEU A 155 13.02 1.64 41.51
C LEU A 155 12.14 2.54 40.62
N ASN A 156 12.76 3.42 39.85
CA ASN A 156 12.12 4.32 38.89
C ASN A 156 11.88 3.66 37.53
N LEU A 157 11.20 2.51 37.52
CA LEU A 157 10.92 1.77 36.27
C LEU A 157 9.68 2.29 35.51
N ASN A 158 8.94 3.20 36.13
CA ASN A 158 7.79 3.92 35.57
C ASN A 158 8.10 5.41 35.31
N PHE A 159 9.37 5.82 35.43
CA PHE A 159 9.85 7.19 35.17
C PHE A 159 9.22 8.34 35.97
N GLU A 160 8.32 8.07 36.91
CA GLU A 160 7.57 9.08 37.67
C GLU A 160 8.43 10.00 38.55
N LYS A 161 9.68 9.61 38.83
CA LYS A 161 10.65 10.50 39.50
C LYS A 161 11.31 11.53 38.57
N GLY A 162 11.02 11.51 37.27
CA GLY A 162 11.57 12.45 36.29
C GLY A 162 13.08 12.35 36.10
N SER A 163 13.68 11.19 36.31
CA SER A 163 15.13 10.96 36.12
C SER A 163 15.44 9.54 35.63
N LEU A 164 16.68 9.32 35.19
CA LEU A 164 17.18 7.99 34.79
C LEU A 164 18.02 7.33 35.90
N GLU A 165 17.78 7.65 37.18
CA GLU A 165 18.66 7.21 38.29
C GLU A 165 18.88 5.70 38.39
N ASP A 166 17.90 4.91 37.93
CA ASP A 166 17.93 3.44 37.96
C ASP A 166 18.16 2.84 36.55
N TRP A 167 18.67 3.63 35.61
CA TRP A 167 18.88 3.26 34.21
C TRP A 167 20.26 3.69 33.68
N LYS A 168 20.78 2.96 32.69
CA LYS A 168 22.02 3.25 31.98
C LYS A 168 21.75 3.36 30.47
N ALA A 169 22.02 4.53 29.90
CA ALA A 169 21.91 4.79 28.48
C ALA A 169 23.24 4.51 27.74
N THR A 170 23.12 4.11 26.48
CA THR A 170 24.19 4.01 25.48
C THR A 170 23.67 4.52 24.14
N GLY A 171 24.55 5.02 23.28
CA GLY A 171 24.14 5.70 22.03
C GLY A 171 23.62 7.11 22.27
N ASP A 172 22.95 7.68 21.27
CA ASP A 172 22.44 9.05 21.27
C ASP A 172 20.90 9.14 21.32
N ALA A 173 20.20 8.02 21.11
CA ALA A 173 18.74 7.92 21.18
C ALA A 173 18.12 8.45 22.48
N PHE A 174 18.80 8.25 23.61
CA PHE A 174 18.30 8.58 24.96
C PHE A 174 18.96 9.82 25.58
N THR A 175 19.34 10.80 24.77
CA THR A 175 19.97 12.04 25.27
C THR A 175 18.97 12.92 26.05
N ASP A 176 17.75 13.08 25.54
CA ASP A 176 16.65 13.85 26.18
C ASP A 176 15.35 13.02 26.22
N PRO A 177 15.33 11.88 26.93
CA PRO A 177 14.35 10.85 26.63
C PRO A 177 13.07 10.95 27.47
N LEU A 178 13.08 11.72 28.55
CA LEU A 178 11.94 11.85 29.46
C LEU A 178 10.95 12.89 28.93
N VAL A 179 9.72 12.45 28.71
CA VAL A 179 8.65 13.27 28.14
C VAL A 179 7.47 13.33 29.09
N SER A 180 6.98 14.54 29.38
CA SER A 180 5.90 14.80 30.32
C SER A 180 4.70 15.54 29.74
N ALA A 181 4.52 15.51 28.42
CA ALA A 181 3.49 16.25 27.69
C ALA A 181 2.82 15.37 26.63
N ASP A 182 1.51 15.59 26.43
CA ASP A 182 0.69 14.96 25.38
C ASP A 182 -0.03 16.08 24.58
N PRO A 183 0.16 16.20 23.25
CA PRO A 183 1.11 15.44 22.44
C PRO A 183 2.56 15.71 22.86
N SER A 184 3.42 14.72 22.59
CA SER A 184 4.85 14.80 22.90
C SER A 184 5.58 15.79 21.99
N PRO A 185 6.58 16.55 22.50
CA PRO A 185 7.36 17.48 21.70
C PRO A 185 8.22 16.79 20.63
N VAL A 186 8.39 15.48 20.69
CA VAL A 186 9.11 14.69 19.68
C VAL A 186 8.18 13.90 18.75
N HIS A 187 6.86 14.03 18.92
CA HIS A 187 5.83 13.43 18.06
C HIS A 187 5.08 14.52 17.28
N GLU A 188 4.20 14.10 16.37
CA GLU A 188 3.34 14.99 15.59
C GLU A 188 2.20 15.54 16.47
N ASN A 189 1.77 16.78 16.23
CA ASN A 189 0.90 17.53 17.15
C ASN A 189 -0.53 16.96 17.31
N ASP A 190 -0.95 16.11 16.38
CA ASP A 190 -2.26 15.47 16.36
C ASP A 190 -2.24 14.05 16.97
N MET A 191 -1.05 13.55 17.33
CA MET A 191 -0.91 12.26 18.00
C MET A 191 -1.39 12.30 19.44
N LYS A 192 -1.86 11.15 19.93
CA LYS A 192 -2.17 10.94 21.35
C LYS A 192 -1.23 9.89 21.91
N ILE A 193 -0.48 10.26 22.94
CA ILE A 193 0.46 9.34 23.58
C ILE A 193 -0.26 8.47 24.61
N GLY A 194 -1.04 9.09 25.51
CA GLY A 194 -1.82 8.38 26.53
C GLY A 194 -1.00 7.66 27.61
N PHE A 195 0.18 8.19 27.97
CA PHE A 195 1.04 7.65 29.03
C PHE A 195 0.40 7.76 30.42
N VAL A 196 0.90 6.98 31.39
CA VAL A 196 0.41 6.97 32.77
C VAL A 196 1.28 7.85 33.64
N GLY A 197 0.66 8.58 34.57
CA GLY A 197 1.40 9.43 35.49
C GLY A 197 1.90 10.71 34.83
N LYS A 198 3.18 11.01 34.98
CA LYS A 198 3.80 12.29 34.61
C LYS A 198 4.86 12.15 33.53
N HIS A 199 5.53 11.01 33.41
CA HIS A 199 6.63 10.86 32.46
C HIS A 199 6.61 9.51 31.77
N PHE A 200 6.94 9.50 30.49
CA PHE A 200 7.34 8.28 29.78
C PHE A 200 8.71 8.48 29.14
N ILE A 201 9.31 7.39 28.67
CA ILE A 201 10.59 7.40 27.96
C ILE A 201 10.37 7.26 26.44
N SER A 202 11.13 8.02 25.64
CA SER A 202 11.14 7.94 24.18
C SER A 202 12.55 7.91 23.62
N SER A 203 12.82 7.06 22.63
CA SER A 203 14.06 7.09 21.85
C SER A 203 13.96 8.08 20.68
N GLY A 204 14.15 9.37 20.97
CA GLY A 204 14.20 10.42 19.93
C GLY A 204 12.87 10.81 19.24
N GLY A 205 11.86 9.94 19.27
CA GLY A 205 10.53 10.14 18.67
C GLY A 205 10.57 10.37 17.15
N THR A 206 9.46 10.85 16.57
CA THR A 206 9.38 11.15 15.13
C THR A 206 10.24 12.33 14.66
N LYS A 207 10.84 13.09 15.60
CA LYS A 207 11.78 14.19 15.29
C LYS A 207 13.24 13.74 15.20
N ASN A 208 13.67 12.78 16.03
CA ASN A 208 15.06 12.32 16.08
C ASN A 208 15.18 10.80 15.85
N TYR A 209 14.28 10.22 15.06
CA TYR A 209 14.20 8.79 14.71
C TYR A 209 15.47 8.18 14.09
N LYS A 210 16.48 9.00 13.74
CA LYS A 210 17.78 8.52 13.23
C LYS A 210 18.75 8.13 14.33
N ARG A 211 18.46 8.54 15.56
CA ARG A 211 19.32 8.29 16.72
C ARG A 211 19.14 6.85 17.18
N THR A 212 20.22 6.22 17.61
CA THR A 212 20.21 4.82 18.05
C THR A 212 20.79 4.70 19.44
N GLY A 213 20.43 3.65 20.16
CA GLY A 213 20.92 3.43 21.50
C GLY A 213 20.20 2.34 22.26
N THR A 214 20.58 2.20 23.52
CA THR A 214 19.95 1.25 24.44
C THR A 214 19.85 1.86 25.82
N LEU A 215 18.71 1.70 26.47
CA LEU A 215 18.46 2.08 27.86
C LEU A 215 18.23 0.81 28.70
N THR A 216 19.09 0.57 29.68
CA THR A 216 19.08 -0.66 30.50
C THR A 216 18.82 -0.34 31.96
N SER A 217 17.84 -0.98 32.59
CA SER A 217 17.55 -0.78 34.02
C SER A 217 18.58 -1.47 34.90
N VAL A 218 18.67 -1.07 36.17
CA VAL A 218 19.30 -1.92 37.19
C VAL A 218 18.53 -3.25 37.31
N PRO A 219 19.19 -4.38 37.61
CA PRO A 219 18.50 -5.64 37.86
C PRO A 219 17.64 -5.61 39.13
N PHE A 220 16.52 -6.33 39.13
CA PHE A 220 15.59 -6.46 40.25
C PHE A 220 14.95 -7.85 40.30
N THR A 221 14.49 -8.24 41.48
CA THR A 221 13.86 -9.55 41.70
C THR A 221 12.41 -9.56 41.26
N VAL A 222 11.99 -10.62 40.57
CA VAL A 222 10.57 -10.89 40.27
C VAL A 222 9.84 -11.30 41.54
N THR A 223 8.96 -10.42 42.04
CA THR A 223 8.23 -10.63 43.30
C THR A 223 6.79 -11.12 43.12
N GLN A 224 6.28 -11.08 41.89
CA GLN A 224 4.91 -11.46 41.56
C GLN A 224 4.85 -12.25 40.25
N PRO A 225 3.82 -13.08 40.03
CA PRO A 225 3.69 -13.90 38.83
C PRO A 225 3.43 -13.11 37.55
N PHE A 226 2.94 -11.88 37.61
CA PHE A 226 2.67 -11.06 36.43
C PHE A 226 3.34 -9.71 36.52
N ALA A 227 3.71 -9.15 35.37
CA ALA A 227 4.10 -7.75 35.24
C ALA A 227 3.33 -7.09 34.09
N SER A 228 3.18 -5.78 34.15
CA SER A 228 2.74 -4.97 33.03
C SER A 228 3.64 -3.76 32.84
N PHE A 229 3.66 -3.25 31.61
CA PHE A 229 4.28 -1.99 31.20
C PHE A 229 3.57 -1.49 29.94
N GLN A 230 3.87 -0.29 29.47
CA GLN A 230 3.32 0.24 28.23
C GLN A 230 4.38 0.40 27.15
N VAL A 231 4.00 0.14 25.90
CA VAL A 231 4.88 0.28 24.72
C VAL A 231 4.15 0.97 23.58
N SER A 232 4.87 1.83 22.86
CA SER A 232 4.48 2.37 21.56
C SER A 232 5.73 2.65 20.71
N GLY A 233 5.54 3.21 19.53
CA GLY A 233 6.62 3.41 18.54
C GLY A 233 6.50 2.45 17.36
N GLY A 234 7.61 2.22 16.66
CA GLY A 234 7.67 1.40 15.46
C GLY A 234 7.26 -0.05 15.67
N ALA A 235 6.79 -0.68 14.60
CA ALA A 235 6.56 -2.12 14.52
C ALA A 235 7.78 -2.77 13.84
N LEU A 236 8.94 -2.69 14.49
CA LEU A 236 10.23 -3.04 13.90
C LEU A 236 10.98 -4.00 14.82
N HIS A 237 11.81 -4.89 14.25
CA HIS A 237 12.62 -5.80 15.05
C HIS A 237 13.68 -5.07 15.87
N ASP A 238 14.24 -3.99 15.31
CA ASP A 238 15.37 -3.27 15.89
C ASP A 238 14.96 -2.16 16.86
N THR A 239 13.66 -1.88 16.98
CA THR A 239 13.09 -1.07 18.07
C THR A 239 12.28 -1.98 19.00
N ARG A 240 12.72 -2.23 20.24
CA ARG A 240 12.02 -3.19 21.12
C ARG A 240 12.30 -2.99 22.59
N VAL A 241 11.39 -3.51 23.40
CA VAL A 241 11.53 -3.67 24.85
C VAL A 241 11.75 -5.13 25.14
N GLU A 242 12.76 -5.43 25.96
CA GLU A 242 13.13 -6.76 26.38
C GLU A 242 13.09 -6.88 27.91
N LEU A 243 12.55 -7.98 28.41
CA LEU A 243 12.80 -8.46 29.77
C LEU A 243 13.88 -9.54 29.70
N VAL A 244 14.94 -9.38 30.49
CA VAL A 244 16.17 -10.15 30.36
C VAL A 244 16.57 -10.71 31.71
N GLN A 245 16.96 -11.99 31.78
CA GLN A 245 17.52 -12.57 33.00
C GLN A 245 18.91 -11.98 33.30
N ALA A 246 19.14 -11.62 34.56
CA ALA A 246 20.38 -10.95 34.96
C ALA A 246 21.60 -11.89 35.01
N ASP A 247 21.39 -13.19 35.22
CA ASP A 247 22.45 -14.19 35.40
C ASP A 247 23.14 -14.61 34.10
N ASN A 248 22.39 -14.67 33.00
CA ASN A 248 22.86 -15.21 31.71
C ASN A 248 22.53 -14.32 30.50
N ASN A 249 21.93 -13.15 30.72
CA ASN A 249 21.54 -12.20 29.66
C ASN A 249 20.54 -12.78 28.63
N LYS A 250 19.80 -13.83 29.00
CA LYS A 250 18.76 -14.43 28.15
C LYS A 250 17.52 -13.55 28.12
N VAL A 251 17.08 -13.18 26.92
CA VAL A 251 15.79 -12.51 26.70
C VAL A 251 14.67 -13.51 26.97
N ILE A 252 13.79 -13.17 27.92
CA ILE A 252 12.65 -14.03 28.33
C ILE A 252 11.33 -13.52 27.77
N PHE A 253 11.28 -12.24 27.41
CA PHE A 253 10.16 -11.62 26.74
C PHE A 253 10.68 -10.45 25.91
N GLN A 254 10.11 -10.24 24.73
CA GLN A 254 10.38 -9.06 23.92
C GLN A 254 9.12 -8.62 23.19
N ILE A 255 8.97 -7.32 23.00
CA ILE A 255 7.86 -6.73 22.26
C ILE A 255 8.27 -5.38 21.65
N THR A 256 7.60 -4.95 20.59
CA THR A 256 7.77 -3.64 19.95
C THR A 256 6.44 -2.89 19.93
N GLY A 257 6.42 -1.70 19.32
CA GLY A 257 5.22 -0.93 19.07
C GLY A 257 4.42 -1.45 17.87
N THR A 258 3.46 -0.64 17.42
CA THR A 258 2.56 -0.97 16.30
C THR A 258 2.65 0.04 15.15
N GLY A 259 3.72 0.85 15.13
CA GLY A 259 3.84 2.01 14.22
C GLY A 259 2.90 3.14 14.64
N ARG A 260 2.67 3.30 15.95
CA ARG A 260 1.71 4.25 16.53
C ARG A 260 2.25 4.87 17.81
N ALA A 261 1.76 6.06 18.12
CA ALA A 261 2.22 6.83 19.27
C ALA A 261 1.55 6.41 20.59
N ASN A 262 0.35 5.84 20.51
CA ASN A 262 -0.43 5.40 21.67
C ASN A 262 0.32 4.32 22.46
N LEU A 263 0.69 4.61 23.70
CA LEU A 263 1.20 3.62 24.65
C LEU A 263 0.09 2.62 24.98
N GLN A 264 0.38 1.34 24.71
CA GLN A 264 -0.53 0.24 24.99
C GLN A 264 0.05 -0.66 26.07
N PRO A 265 -0.78 -1.14 27.02
CA PRO A 265 -0.32 -2.02 28.08
C PRO A 265 0.02 -3.40 27.52
N VAL A 266 1.13 -3.94 27.99
CA VAL A 266 1.63 -5.28 27.71
C VAL A 266 1.62 -6.04 29.02
N VAL A 267 1.11 -7.28 29.02
CA VAL A 267 1.08 -8.15 30.20
C VAL A 267 1.99 -9.34 29.97
N VAL A 268 2.91 -9.56 30.90
CA VAL A 268 3.87 -10.67 30.84
C VAL A 268 3.65 -11.63 31.99
N ASP A 269 3.57 -12.92 31.68
CA ASP A 269 3.61 -14.00 32.67
C ASP A 269 5.07 -14.26 33.07
N LEU A 270 5.37 -13.99 34.33
CA LEU A 270 6.68 -14.17 34.96
C LEU A 270 6.67 -15.28 36.03
N ALA A 271 5.64 -16.13 36.08
CA ALA A 271 5.52 -17.16 37.11
C ALA A 271 6.74 -18.10 37.18
N ALA A 272 7.32 -18.46 36.02
CA ALA A 272 8.52 -19.30 35.91
C ALA A 272 9.83 -18.58 36.34
N TYR A 273 9.76 -17.28 36.58
CA TYR A 273 10.90 -16.43 36.92
C TYR A 273 10.79 -15.82 38.32
N GLN A 274 9.79 -16.21 39.12
CA GLN A 274 9.68 -15.76 40.51
C GLN A 274 10.97 -15.99 41.29
N ASN A 275 11.35 -15.00 42.09
CA ASN A 275 12.58 -14.96 42.88
C ASN A 275 13.89 -14.94 42.07
N LYS A 276 13.83 -14.84 40.73
CA LYS A 276 15.01 -14.60 39.89
C LYS A 276 15.19 -13.11 39.66
N GLU A 277 16.44 -12.70 39.40
CA GLU A 277 16.74 -11.33 38.98
C GLU A 277 16.58 -11.17 37.46
N ILE A 278 15.86 -10.11 37.08
CA ILE A 278 15.69 -9.66 35.71
C ILE A 278 16.05 -8.18 35.59
N PHE A 279 16.22 -7.69 34.38
CA PHE A 279 16.29 -6.27 34.07
C PHE A 279 15.52 -5.97 32.78
N ILE A 280 15.22 -4.68 32.57
CA ILE A 280 14.54 -4.19 31.37
C ILE A 280 15.60 -3.60 30.45
N ARG A 281 15.54 -3.94 29.16
CA ARG A 281 16.39 -3.36 28.13
C ARG A 281 15.51 -2.80 27.01
N ILE A 282 15.61 -1.50 26.77
CA ILE A 282 14.91 -0.80 25.70
C ILE A 282 15.94 -0.55 24.62
N VAL A 283 15.72 -1.11 23.43
CA VAL A 283 16.64 -1.11 22.30
C VAL A 283 16.04 -0.28 21.18
N ASP A 284 16.84 0.63 20.65
CA ASP A 284 16.58 1.32 19.39
C ASP A 284 17.83 1.24 18.51
N SER A 285 17.83 0.31 17.56
CA SER A 285 18.93 0.12 16.60
C SER A 285 18.50 0.48 15.18
N GLU A 286 17.37 1.16 15.02
CA GLU A 286 16.85 1.55 13.71
C GLU A 286 17.21 3.01 13.43
N THR A 287 17.56 3.31 12.17
CA THR A 287 17.81 4.70 11.74
C THR A 287 16.62 5.29 11.01
N GLY A 288 15.71 4.44 10.53
CA GLY A 288 14.58 4.82 9.70
C GLY A 288 14.98 5.30 8.32
N ILE A 289 16.27 5.30 7.96
CA ILE A 289 16.74 5.80 6.67
C ILE A 289 16.46 4.75 5.60
N SER A 290 15.61 5.12 4.63
CA SER A 290 15.38 4.30 3.47
C SER A 290 16.63 4.27 2.57
N GLN A 291 17.09 3.07 2.21
CA GLN A 291 18.13 2.89 1.18
C GLN A 291 17.59 3.13 -0.24
N ILE A 292 16.27 3.25 -0.41
CA ILE A 292 15.60 3.48 -1.69
C ILE A 292 15.33 4.99 -1.83
N PRO A 293 15.94 5.70 -2.82
CA PRO A 293 15.94 7.17 -2.89
C PRO A 293 14.57 7.85 -2.95
N TYR A 294 13.52 7.14 -3.35
CA TYR A 294 12.16 7.68 -3.50
C TYR A 294 11.19 7.23 -2.39
N ILE A 295 11.63 6.39 -1.45
CA ILE A 295 10.87 6.06 -0.24
C ILE A 295 11.36 6.98 0.87
N GLY A 296 10.44 7.69 1.52
CA GLY A 296 10.78 8.57 2.63
C GLY A 296 11.26 7.79 3.85
N ASP A 297 12.02 8.47 4.71
CA ASP A 297 12.48 7.90 5.97
C ASP A 297 11.31 7.44 6.87
N ASP A 298 11.45 6.28 7.51
CA ASP A 298 10.51 5.77 8.50
C ASP A 298 10.70 6.49 9.85
N LYS A 299 9.85 7.47 10.10
CA LYS A 299 9.85 8.24 11.35
C LYS A 299 9.41 7.42 12.57
N TRP A 300 8.88 6.22 12.36
CA TRP A 300 8.54 5.28 13.44
C TRP A 300 9.74 4.46 13.92
N ALA A 301 10.95 4.72 13.41
CA ALA A 301 12.22 4.24 13.96
C ALA A 301 12.49 4.85 15.36
N HIS A 302 11.63 4.51 16.32
CA HIS A 302 11.76 4.81 17.73
C HIS A 302 10.89 3.85 18.54
N ILE A 303 11.13 3.82 19.84
CA ILE A 303 10.37 3.06 20.83
C ILE A 303 10.06 3.97 22.01
N ASN A 304 8.83 3.86 22.50
CA ASN A 304 8.39 4.51 23.74
C ASN A 304 8.07 3.42 24.76
N PHE A 305 8.32 3.72 26.04
CA PHE A 305 8.08 2.78 27.12
C PHE A 305 7.64 3.51 28.40
N ASP A 306 6.81 2.86 29.20
CA ASP A 306 6.32 3.43 30.46
C ASP A 306 5.83 2.37 31.47
N ASP A 307 5.65 2.78 32.72
CA ASP A 307 4.81 2.16 33.75
C ASP A 307 5.06 0.67 34.04
N PHE A 308 6.32 0.26 34.25
CA PHE A 308 6.59 -1.12 34.69
C PHE A 308 6.15 -1.37 36.13
N VAL A 309 5.20 -2.30 36.30
CA VAL A 309 4.63 -2.71 37.59
C VAL A 309 4.36 -4.20 37.67
N PHE A 310 4.36 -4.75 38.89
CA PHE A 310 4.05 -6.16 39.18
C PHE A 310 2.59 -6.35 39.61
N HIS A 311 2.03 -7.55 39.39
CA HIS A 311 0.67 -7.92 39.76
C HIS A 311 0.57 -9.34 40.32
N ALA A 312 -0.20 -9.51 41.40
CA ALA A 312 -0.45 -10.81 42.02
C ALA A 312 -1.33 -11.74 41.16
N SER A 313 -2.19 -11.16 40.31
CA SER A 313 -3.01 -11.86 39.33
C SER A 313 -2.89 -11.16 37.98
N ARG A 314 -3.23 -11.86 36.89
CA ARG A 314 -3.13 -11.28 35.54
C ARG A 314 -4.10 -10.09 35.44
N PRO A 315 -3.61 -8.86 35.19
CA PRO A 315 -4.49 -7.71 34.96
C PRO A 315 -5.23 -7.87 33.61
N ASP A 316 -6.38 -7.23 33.51
CA ASP A 316 -7.14 -7.12 32.28
C ASP A 316 -7.10 -5.68 31.76
N PHE A 317 -6.62 -5.51 30.53
CA PHE A 317 -6.55 -4.23 29.85
C PHE A 317 -7.33 -4.32 28.54
N PRO A 318 -8.37 -3.50 28.33
CA PRO A 318 -9.17 -3.53 27.10
C PRO A 318 -8.37 -3.34 25.81
N ASN A 319 -7.28 -2.57 25.88
CA ASN A 319 -6.38 -2.27 24.78
C ASN A 319 -5.01 -2.99 24.89
N GLU A 320 -4.94 -4.11 25.61
CA GLU A 320 -3.70 -4.90 25.76
C GLU A 320 -3.06 -5.18 24.39
N LEU A 321 -1.76 -4.87 24.29
CA LEU A 321 -0.93 -5.18 23.14
C LEU A 321 -0.28 -6.56 23.33
N LYS A 322 -0.55 -7.46 22.39
CA LYS A 322 0.01 -8.81 22.37
C LYS A 322 1.05 -8.95 21.26
N PRO A 323 2.06 -9.83 21.40
CA PRO A 323 3.00 -10.12 20.31
C PRO A 323 2.31 -10.52 19.00
N SER A 324 1.17 -11.22 19.06
CA SER A 324 0.37 -11.59 17.88
C SER A 324 -0.32 -10.42 17.18
N ASP A 325 -0.43 -9.27 17.84
CA ASP A 325 -1.05 -8.06 17.29
C ASP A 325 -0.04 -7.24 16.46
N ILE A 326 1.27 -7.52 16.60
CA ILE A 326 2.34 -6.80 15.94
C ILE A 326 2.57 -7.37 14.55
N ILE A 327 2.35 -6.53 13.54
CA ILE A 327 2.71 -6.83 12.17
C ILE A 327 4.02 -6.09 11.89
N ILE A 328 5.13 -6.82 12.01
CA ILE A 328 6.42 -6.32 11.54
C ILE A 328 6.43 -6.57 10.04
N LEU A 329 6.47 -5.49 9.25
CA LEU A 329 6.73 -5.63 7.83
C LEU A 329 8.11 -6.26 7.67
N PRO A 330 8.29 -7.18 6.70
CA PRO A 330 9.62 -7.72 6.45
C PRO A 330 10.59 -6.56 6.21
N PRO A 331 11.87 -6.70 6.63
CA PRO A 331 12.87 -5.70 6.31
C PRO A 331 12.84 -5.44 4.80
N LEU A 332 12.95 -4.17 4.42
CA LEU A 332 13.07 -3.80 3.01
C LEU A 332 14.19 -4.63 2.39
N ASP A 333 13.89 -5.31 1.28
CA ASP A 333 14.90 -6.09 0.56
C ASP A 333 16.11 -5.20 0.28
N ALA A 334 17.30 -5.70 0.63
CA ALA A 334 18.53 -5.05 0.22
C ALA A 334 18.54 -5.03 -1.32
N VAL A 335 18.39 -3.85 -1.91
CA VAL A 335 18.47 -3.67 -3.36
C VAL A 335 19.95 -3.70 -3.74
N LEU A 336 20.50 -4.91 -3.77
CA LEU A 336 21.86 -5.18 -4.24
C LEU A 336 22.05 -4.51 -5.60
N ASN A 337 23.15 -3.76 -5.75
CA ASN A 337 23.51 -3.04 -6.98
C ASN A 337 22.67 -1.78 -7.32
N ALA A 338 21.91 -1.24 -6.35
CA ALA A 338 21.25 0.06 -6.53
C ALA A 338 22.27 1.19 -6.82
N GLY A 339 21.99 2.03 -7.81
CA GLY A 339 22.79 3.22 -8.12
C GLY A 339 24.12 2.97 -8.84
N LEU A 340 24.37 1.76 -9.35
CA LEU A 340 25.52 1.50 -10.22
C LEU A 340 25.44 2.29 -11.53
N SER A 341 26.59 2.67 -12.09
CA SER A 341 26.66 3.12 -13.48
C SER A 341 26.26 1.99 -14.43
N GLY A 342 25.87 2.31 -15.67
CA GLY A 342 25.51 1.28 -16.66
C GLY A 342 26.61 0.23 -16.87
N THR A 343 27.88 0.63 -16.81
CA THR A 343 29.03 -0.29 -16.95
C THR A 343 29.18 -1.24 -15.77
N GLU A 344 29.03 -0.74 -14.54
CA GLU A 344 29.11 -1.57 -13.33
C GLU A 344 27.85 -2.45 -13.19
N ALA A 345 26.67 -1.95 -13.57
CA ALA A 345 25.44 -2.72 -13.62
C ALA A 345 25.57 -3.91 -14.57
N ALA A 346 26.08 -3.72 -15.79
CA ALA A 346 26.32 -4.80 -16.75
C ALA A 346 27.29 -5.87 -16.21
N LYS A 347 28.33 -5.48 -15.44
CA LYS A 347 29.26 -6.41 -14.78
C LYS A 347 28.61 -7.18 -13.64
N ALA A 348 27.67 -6.56 -12.92
CA ALA A 348 26.98 -7.16 -11.79
C ALA A 348 25.88 -8.16 -12.21
N MET A 349 25.44 -8.13 -13.48
CA MET A 349 24.46 -9.07 -14.00
C MET A 349 25.02 -10.51 -14.06
N SER A 350 24.17 -11.49 -13.73
CA SER A 350 24.50 -12.91 -13.76
C SER A 350 23.79 -13.61 -14.93
N PRO A 351 24.34 -13.58 -16.16
CA PRO A 351 23.73 -14.27 -17.29
C PRO A 351 23.83 -15.80 -17.14
N LYS A 352 22.91 -16.52 -17.77
CA LYS A 352 22.99 -17.98 -17.88
C LYS A 352 24.19 -18.39 -18.75
N ASN A 353 24.78 -19.55 -18.49
CA ASN A 353 25.84 -20.11 -19.33
C ASN A 353 25.48 -20.08 -20.82
N GLY A 354 26.40 -19.58 -21.65
CA GLY A 354 26.19 -19.39 -23.08
C GLY A 354 25.65 -18.02 -23.49
N PHE A 355 25.27 -17.16 -22.53
CA PHE A 355 24.85 -15.78 -22.78
C PHE A 355 25.89 -14.78 -22.26
N THR A 356 26.02 -13.65 -22.94
CA THR A 356 26.86 -12.53 -22.54
C THR A 356 26.02 -11.26 -22.51
N VAL A 357 26.29 -10.38 -21.54
CA VAL A 357 25.67 -9.05 -21.45
C VAL A 357 26.68 -8.01 -21.91
N LYS A 358 26.26 -7.12 -22.82
CA LYS A 358 27.01 -5.93 -23.22
C LYS A 358 26.14 -4.70 -23.00
N LEU A 359 26.74 -3.63 -22.47
CA LEU A 359 26.06 -2.34 -22.34
C LEU A 359 25.83 -1.74 -23.73
N ALA A 360 24.57 -1.44 -24.07
CA ALA A 360 24.19 -0.82 -25.34
C ALA A 360 24.07 0.71 -25.22
N ALA A 361 23.37 1.21 -24.18
CA ALA A 361 23.21 2.63 -23.85
C ALA A 361 22.96 2.78 -22.34
N ALA A 362 23.34 3.94 -21.76
CA ALA A 362 23.12 4.29 -20.36
C ALA A 362 22.90 5.80 -20.20
N GLU A 363 22.51 6.25 -19.01
CA GLU A 363 22.48 7.67 -18.66
C GLU A 363 23.86 8.31 -18.92
N PRO A 364 23.91 9.54 -19.48
CA PRO A 364 22.79 10.45 -19.74
C PRO A 364 22.11 10.31 -21.11
N ASP A 365 22.55 9.38 -21.96
CA ASP A 365 22.08 9.26 -23.35
C ASP A 365 20.66 8.73 -23.46
N ILE A 366 20.26 7.92 -22.49
CA ILE A 366 18.93 7.33 -22.34
C ILE A 366 18.45 7.49 -20.89
N VAL A 367 17.21 7.90 -20.69
CA VAL A 367 16.61 8.13 -19.37
C VAL A 367 15.15 7.66 -19.41
N ARG A 368 14.76 6.81 -18.45
CA ARG A 368 13.39 6.26 -18.34
C ARG A 368 12.87 5.58 -19.64
N PRO A 369 13.62 4.63 -20.22
CA PRO A 369 13.10 3.87 -21.35
C PRO A 369 11.91 3.01 -20.91
N ILE A 370 10.80 3.11 -21.64
CA ILE A 370 9.57 2.34 -21.34
C ILE A 370 9.25 1.28 -22.39
N SER A 371 9.70 1.49 -23.63
CA SER A 371 9.42 0.59 -24.76
C SER A 371 10.47 0.78 -25.85
N PHE A 372 10.78 -0.29 -26.58
CA PHE A 372 11.68 -0.23 -27.72
C PHE A 372 11.25 -1.21 -28.83
N THR A 373 11.74 -0.94 -30.04
CA THR A 373 11.63 -1.83 -31.19
C THR A 373 12.87 -1.70 -32.09
N ILE A 374 13.05 -2.61 -33.03
CA ILE A 374 14.16 -2.61 -33.98
C ILE A 374 13.58 -2.41 -35.37
N ASP A 375 14.13 -1.46 -36.13
CA ASP A 375 13.70 -1.28 -37.52
C ASP A 375 14.42 -2.24 -38.50
N HIS A 376 13.94 -2.28 -39.74
CA HIS A 376 14.52 -3.09 -40.82
C HIS A 376 15.99 -2.77 -41.16
N ARG A 377 16.57 -1.68 -40.64
CA ARG A 377 17.99 -1.33 -40.79
C ARG A 377 18.82 -1.79 -39.58
N GLY A 378 18.21 -2.46 -38.60
CA GLY A 378 18.87 -2.93 -37.38
C GLY A 378 19.05 -1.86 -36.32
N ARG A 379 18.38 -0.70 -36.44
CA ARG A 379 18.51 0.41 -35.49
C ARG A 379 17.53 0.23 -34.33
N LEU A 380 17.96 0.59 -33.13
CA LEU A 380 17.12 0.52 -31.93
C LEU A 380 16.33 1.82 -31.77
N TRP A 381 15.00 1.71 -31.77
CA TRP A 381 14.08 2.81 -31.51
C TRP A 381 13.59 2.70 -30.07
N VAL A 382 13.67 3.77 -29.30
CA VAL A 382 13.32 3.77 -27.88
C VAL A 382 12.35 4.90 -27.57
N ALA A 383 11.30 4.59 -26.81
CA ALA A 383 10.44 5.56 -26.17
C ALA A 383 10.91 5.86 -24.75
N GLU A 384 11.12 7.13 -24.43
CA GLU A 384 11.36 7.60 -23.08
C GLU A 384 10.10 8.23 -22.49
N ALA A 385 9.68 7.75 -21.33
CA ALA A 385 8.47 8.20 -20.63
C ALA A 385 8.83 9.10 -19.43
N HIS A 386 9.02 10.39 -19.69
CA HIS A 386 9.32 11.39 -18.67
C HIS A 386 8.08 11.82 -17.87
N THR A 387 6.90 11.68 -18.48
CA THR A 387 5.59 12.02 -17.92
C THR A 387 4.85 10.81 -17.35
N TYR A 388 5.47 9.63 -17.31
CA TYR A 388 4.96 8.51 -16.54
C TYR A 388 5.41 8.60 -15.06
N PRO A 389 4.56 8.27 -14.08
CA PRO A 389 3.16 7.83 -14.19
C PRO A 389 2.14 8.98 -14.22
N THR A 390 2.57 10.24 -14.14
CA THR A 390 1.68 11.41 -14.03
C THR A 390 1.63 12.22 -15.32
N ARG A 391 0.57 12.02 -16.11
CA ARG A 391 0.34 12.73 -17.38
C ARG A 391 0.52 14.24 -17.20
N ALA A 392 1.29 14.86 -18.10
CA ALA A 392 1.45 16.31 -18.10
C ALA A 392 0.17 17.02 -18.59
N ALA A 393 0.04 18.30 -18.26
CA ALA A 393 -0.98 19.17 -18.86
C ALA A 393 -0.85 19.17 -20.39
N GLU A 394 -1.95 19.47 -21.09
CA GLU A 394 -1.97 19.46 -22.54
C GLU A 394 -0.92 20.43 -23.12
N GLY A 395 -0.17 19.97 -24.12
CA GLY A 395 0.97 20.72 -24.70
C GLY A 395 2.23 20.80 -23.83
N GLN A 396 2.25 20.22 -22.62
CA GLN A 396 3.41 20.19 -21.71
C GLN A 396 4.08 18.81 -21.63
N GLY A 397 3.85 17.96 -22.63
CA GLY A 397 4.47 16.65 -22.74
C GLY A 397 6.00 16.73 -22.80
N LYS A 398 6.68 15.75 -22.20
CA LYS A 398 8.15 15.66 -22.13
C LYS A 398 8.70 14.35 -22.67
N ASP A 399 7.82 13.46 -23.11
CA ASP A 399 8.21 12.16 -23.62
C ASP A 399 8.80 12.31 -25.02
N ARG A 400 9.68 11.38 -25.37
CA ARG A 400 10.40 11.43 -26.64
C ARG A 400 10.70 10.06 -27.20
N ILE A 401 10.96 10.03 -28.49
CA ILE A 401 11.37 8.86 -29.25
C ILE A 401 12.80 9.09 -29.74
N LEU A 402 13.69 8.17 -29.40
CA LEU A 402 15.09 8.16 -29.78
C LEU A 402 15.35 7.04 -30.80
N ILE A 403 16.35 7.27 -31.65
CA ILE A 403 16.91 6.29 -32.57
C ILE A 403 18.38 6.12 -32.21
N PHE A 404 18.78 4.88 -32.00
CA PHE A 404 20.13 4.48 -31.68
C PHE A 404 20.70 3.60 -32.79
N GLU A 405 21.92 3.88 -33.19
CA GLU A 405 22.65 3.15 -34.23
C GLU A 405 24.02 2.72 -33.69
N ASP A 406 24.42 1.50 -34.04
CA ASP A 406 25.80 1.03 -33.94
C ASP A 406 26.47 1.32 -35.30
N THR A 407 27.38 2.29 -35.34
CA THR A 407 28.00 2.73 -36.60
C THR A 407 29.29 1.98 -36.93
N ASN A 408 29.84 1.22 -35.97
CA ASN A 408 31.12 0.52 -36.11
C ASN A 408 31.00 -1.02 -36.00
N GLY A 409 29.81 -1.53 -35.68
CA GLY A 409 29.50 -2.96 -35.57
C GLY A 409 30.04 -3.62 -34.30
N ASP A 410 30.44 -2.84 -33.28
CA ASP A 410 31.01 -3.40 -32.07
C ASP A 410 29.93 -3.91 -31.08
N GLY A 411 28.67 -3.51 -31.27
CA GLY A 411 27.52 -3.81 -30.41
C GLY A 411 27.18 -2.71 -29.39
N SER A 412 27.90 -1.58 -29.40
CA SER A 412 27.60 -0.35 -28.65
C SER A 412 26.81 0.58 -29.55
N LEU A 413 25.79 1.26 -29.01
CA LEU A 413 24.98 2.20 -29.79
C LEU A 413 25.59 3.60 -29.71
N ASP A 414 26.57 3.87 -30.57
CA ASP A 414 27.39 5.09 -30.52
C ASP A 414 26.73 6.36 -31.11
N LYS A 415 25.66 6.21 -31.90
CA LYS A 415 24.94 7.34 -32.48
C LYS A 415 23.52 7.42 -31.97
N ARG A 416 23.16 8.59 -31.45
CA ARG A 416 21.82 8.93 -30.94
C ARG A 416 21.18 10.04 -31.77
N THR A 417 19.94 9.82 -32.20
CA THR A 417 19.10 10.79 -32.89
C THR A 417 17.77 10.94 -32.16
N ILE A 418 17.29 12.17 -31.99
CA ILE A 418 15.94 12.42 -31.47
C ILE A 418 14.97 12.45 -32.66
N PHE A 419 14.02 11.51 -32.68
CA PHE A 419 12.98 11.47 -33.71
C PHE A 419 11.85 12.46 -33.40
N LYS A 420 11.28 12.40 -32.20
CA LYS A 420 10.17 13.28 -31.78
C LYS A 420 10.25 13.56 -30.29
N GLU A 421 9.99 14.80 -29.89
CA GLU A 421 9.81 15.22 -28.49
C GLU A 421 8.43 15.84 -28.28
N GLY A 422 8.09 16.15 -27.03
CA GLY A 422 6.84 16.82 -26.67
C GLY A 422 5.64 15.87 -26.69
N LEU A 423 5.88 14.56 -26.65
CA LEU A 423 4.83 13.56 -26.48
C LEU A 423 4.47 13.43 -24.99
N ASN A 424 3.35 12.78 -24.69
CA ASN A 424 2.82 12.72 -23.33
C ASN A 424 2.27 11.32 -23.06
N LEU A 425 2.62 10.77 -21.90
CA LEU A 425 2.23 9.46 -21.41
C LEU A 425 2.43 8.33 -22.44
N ILE A 426 3.60 8.29 -23.09
CA ILE A 426 3.96 7.18 -23.98
C ILE A 426 4.10 5.92 -23.16
N SER A 427 3.50 4.84 -23.64
CA SER A 427 3.59 3.50 -23.06
C SER A 427 4.22 2.48 -24.01
N SER A 428 4.14 2.71 -25.33
CA SER A 428 4.72 1.80 -26.31
C SER A 428 4.93 2.45 -27.67
N ILE A 429 5.90 1.93 -28.43
CA ILE A 429 6.13 2.30 -29.84
C ILE A 429 6.24 1.06 -30.73
N GLU A 430 5.94 1.23 -32.02
CA GLU A 430 6.26 0.25 -33.06
C GLU A 430 6.55 0.95 -34.40
N VAL A 431 7.55 0.48 -35.15
CA VAL A 431 7.95 1.08 -36.43
C VAL A 431 7.35 0.27 -37.56
N GLY A 432 6.69 0.92 -38.52
CA GLY A 432 6.11 0.21 -39.65
C GLY A 432 5.19 1.07 -40.50
N MET A 433 4.84 0.56 -41.68
CA MET A 433 3.91 1.22 -42.61
C MET A 433 4.32 2.66 -43.01
N GLY A 434 5.62 2.98 -42.96
CA GLY A 434 6.15 4.30 -43.34
C GLY A 434 6.20 5.33 -42.21
N GLY A 435 6.02 4.91 -40.96
CA GLY A 435 6.05 5.80 -39.80
C GLY A 435 6.26 5.07 -38.48
N VAL A 436 5.96 5.78 -37.40
CA VAL A 436 6.04 5.29 -36.02
C VAL A 436 4.65 5.33 -35.39
N TRP A 437 4.22 4.18 -34.88
CA TRP A 437 3.00 4.03 -34.11
C TRP A 437 3.33 4.25 -32.64
N VAL A 438 2.54 5.07 -31.96
CA VAL A 438 2.80 5.47 -30.58
C VAL A 438 1.53 5.28 -29.75
N ALA A 439 1.62 4.41 -28.76
CA ALA A 439 0.64 4.27 -27.71
C ALA A 439 0.89 5.39 -26.69
N ALA A 440 -0.04 6.34 -26.60
CA ALA A 440 0.08 7.52 -25.75
C ALA A 440 -1.32 7.97 -25.28
N ALA A 441 -1.78 7.41 -24.16
CA ALA A 441 -3.16 7.60 -23.71
C ALA A 441 -3.51 9.11 -23.57
N PRO A 442 -4.67 9.55 -24.11
CA PRO A 442 -5.83 8.76 -24.51
C PRO A 442 -5.87 8.30 -25.99
N ASN A 443 -4.72 8.29 -26.68
CA ASN A 443 -4.64 8.14 -28.13
C ASN A 443 -3.71 6.99 -28.57
N LEU A 444 -4.04 6.38 -29.70
CA LEU A 444 -3.09 5.70 -30.57
C LEU A 444 -2.68 6.68 -31.68
N LEU A 445 -1.41 7.04 -31.74
CA LEU A 445 -0.87 8.00 -32.69
C LEU A 445 -0.10 7.30 -33.81
N TYR A 446 -0.08 7.94 -34.98
CA TYR A 446 0.81 7.61 -36.09
C TYR A 446 1.60 8.84 -36.51
N ILE A 447 2.92 8.74 -36.54
CA ILE A 447 3.84 9.81 -36.94
C ILE A 447 4.53 9.38 -38.23
N PRO A 448 4.28 10.05 -39.37
CA PRO A 448 4.90 9.66 -40.64
C PRO A 448 6.41 9.91 -40.58
N LEU A 449 7.20 9.01 -41.17
CA LEU A 449 8.66 9.07 -41.18
C LEU A 449 9.19 9.54 -42.55
N ASP A 450 10.02 10.58 -42.56
CA ASP A 450 10.86 10.88 -43.71
C ASP A 450 12.07 9.95 -43.70
N LYS A 451 12.05 8.97 -44.60
CA LYS A 451 13.09 7.94 -44.73
C LYS A 451 14.47 8.50 -45.07
N LYS A 452 14.57 9.71 -45.60
CA LYS A 452 15.86 10.32 -45.98
C LYS A 452 16.54 11.04 -44.82
N THR A 453 15.74 11.61 -43.92
CA THR A 453 16.25 12.48 -42.85
C THR A 453 16.08 11.87 -41.46
N ASP A 454 15.37 10.74 -41.34
CA ASP A 454 15.02 10.11 -40.07
C ASP A 454 14.28 11.07 -39.12
N LYS A 455 13.45 11.95 -39.70
CA LYS A 455 12.61 12.94 -38.99
C LYS A 455 11.13 12.70 -39.26
N PRO A 456 10.23 13.24 -38.40
CA PRO A 456 8.81 13.28 -38.69
C PRO A 456 8.55 14.03 -40.00
N ALA A 457 7.83 13.40 -40.92
CA ALA A 457 7.40 14.00 -42.18
C ALA A 457 6.13 14.85 -42.02
N GLY A 458 5.62 14.98 -40.79
CA GLY A 458 4.43 15.75 -40.45
C GLY A 458 4.05 15.59 -38.97
N GLU A 459 2.98 16.24 -38.57
CA GLU A 459 2.46 16.18 -37.19
C GLU A 459 1.91 14.79 -36.82
N PRO A 460 1.92 14.41 -35.53
CA PRO A 460 1.27 13.20 -35.04
C PRO A 460 -0.21 13.15 -35.42
N GLN A 461 -0.65 12.03 -35.97
CA GLN A 461 -2.03 11.79 -36.36
C GLN A 461 -2.70 10.91 -35.32
N ILE A 462 -3.86 11.31 -34.81
CA ILE A 462 -4.68 10.45 -33.94
C ILE A 462 -5.37 9.41 -34.81
N VAL A 463 -5.02 8.14 -34.64
CA VAL A 463 -5.61 7.02 -35.39
C VAL A 463 -6.80 6.44 -34.64
N LEU A 464 -6.67 6.28 -33.33
CA LEU A 464 -7.74 5.88 -32.42
C LEU A 464 -7.69 6.75 -31.16
N ASP A 465 -8.86 7.04 -30.59
CA ASP A 465 -9.03 7.73 -29.31
C ASP A 465 -9.97 6.96 -28.39
N GLY A 466 -10.17 7.47 -27.17
CA GLY A 466 -11.05 6.86 -26.17
C GLY A 466 -10.36 5.85 -25.25
N TRP A 467 -9.03 5.87 -25.22
CA TRP A 467 -8.24 5.12 -24.24
C TRP A 467 -8.25 5.83 -22.88
N GLY A 468 -8.59 5.11 -21.83
CA GLY A 468 -8.53 5.62 -20.46
C GLY A 468 -7.08 5.80 -19.98
N TYR A 469 -6.94 6.59 -18.92
CA TYR A 469 -5.67 6.84 -18.22
C TYR A 469 -5.90 7.09 -16.71
N GLN A 470 -7.04 6.62 -16.19
CA GLN A 470 -7.39 6.77 -14.77
C GLN A 470 -6.41 5.98 -13.89
N ASP A 471 -6.01 4.80 -14.36
CA ASP A 471 -4.87 4.05 -13.85
C ASP A 471 -3.78 3.99 -14.93
N THR A 472 -2.75 4.84 -14.79
CA THR A 472 -1.67 4.93 -15.78
C THR A 472 -0.81 3.67 -15.82
N HIS A 473 -0.95 2.73 -14.88
CA HIS A 473 -0.32 1.41 -14.93
C HIS A 473 -1.05 0.41 -15.83
N GLU A 474 -2.24 0.75 -16.33
CA GLU A 474 -3.13 -0.19 -17.05
C GLU A 474 -3.62 0.35 -18.40
N MET A 475 -2.89 1.33 -18.95
CA MET A 475 -3.17 1.94 -20.26
C MET A 475 -2.82 1.04 -21.45
N LEU A 476 -3.21 1.44 -22.66
CA LEU A 476 -2.80 0.76 -23.90
C LEU A 476 -1.27 0.63 -23.96
N ASN A 477 -0.71 -0.54 -24.25
CA ASN A 477 0.74 -0.76 -24.29
C ASN A 477 1.11 -1.91 -25.26
N ASN A 478 2.40 -2.27 -25.30
CA ASN A 478 2.97 -3.40 -26.06
C ASN A 478 2.56 -3.47 -27.54
N LEU A 479 2.77 -2.39 -28.28
CA LEU A 479 2.55 -2.39 -29.73
C LEU A 479 3.48 -3.41 -30.41
N LYS A 480 2.89 -4.34 -31.17
CA LYS A 480 3.62 -5.35 -31.96
C LYS A 480 2.93 -5.66 -33.28
N TRP A 481 3.71 -5.79 -34.34
CA TRP A 481 3.19 -6.32 -35.60
C TRP A 481 2.99 -7.83 -35.51
N GLY A 482 1.77 -8.28 -35.79
CA GLY A 482 1.49 -9.69 -35.99
C GLY A 482 1.97 -10.18 -37.35
N PRO A 483 2.19 -11.50 -37.50
CA PRO A 483 2.57 -12.11 -38.78
C PRO A 483 1.50 -11.98 -39.87
N ASP A 484 0.27 -11.63 -39.48
CA ASP A 484 -0.88 -11.35 -40.34
C ASP A 484 -0.93 -9.87 -40.82
N GLY A 485 0.02 -9.03 -40.39
CA GLY A 485 0.09 -7.61 -40.75
C GLY A 485 -0.82 -6.69 -39.93
N TRP A 486 -1.46 -7.19 -38.87
CA TRP A 486 -2.20 -6.36 -37.92
C TRP A 486 -1.26 -5.79 -36.85
N LEU A 487 -1.58 -4.59 -36.35
CA LEU A 487 -0.93 -4.02 -35.18
C LEU A 487 -1.67 -4.50 -33.94
N TYR A 488 -1.01 -5.27 -33.09
CA TYR A 488 -1.56 -5.71 -31.82
C TYR A 488 -1.10 -4.81 -30.68
N GLY A 489 -1.85 -4.79 -29.59
CA GLY A 489 -1.46 -4.21 -28.32
C GLY A 489 -2.27 -4.78 -27.16
N THR A 490 -1.89 -4.39 -25.96
CA THR A 490 -2.53 -4.85 -24.71
C THR A 490 -3.10 -3.68 -23.92
N HIS A 491 -3.97 -3.98 -22.94
CA HIS A 491 -4.66 -3.02 -22.08
C HIS A 491 -5.08 -3.70 -20.77
N GLY A 492 -5.13 -2.98 -19.65
CA GLY A 492 -5.50 -3.52 -18.32
C GLY A 492 -6.98 -3.33 -17.91
N VAL A 493 -7.36 -3.84 -16.73
CA VAL A 493 -8.72 -3.98 -16.20
C VAL A 493 -9.24 -2.76 -15.45
N PHE A 494 -8.38 -2.02 -14.74
CA PHE A 494 -8.74 -0.86 -13.91
C PHE A 494 -8.87 0.43 -14.72
N THR A 495 -8.31 0.46 -15.92
CA THR A 495 -8.57 1.53 -16.89
C THR A 495 -9.81 1.17 -17.71
N GLN A 496 -10.76 2.09 -17.81
CA GLN A 496 -11.99 1.90 -18.58
C GLN A 496 -11.87 2.64 -19.91
N SER A 497 -11.90 1.91 -21.02
CA SER A 497 -11.73 2.47 -22.37
C SER A 497 -12.96 2.25 -23.26
N ASN A 498 -13.24 3.21 -24.13
CA ASN A 498 -14.26 3.12 -25.17
C ASN A 498 -13.66 3.58 -26.51
N VAL A 499 -13.00 2.65 -27.19
CA VAL A 499 -12.04 2.93 -28.25
C VAL A 499 -12.73 3.07 -29.60
N GLY A 500 -12.36 4.08 -30.39
CA GLY A 500 -12.84 4.26 -31.75
C GLY A 500 -11.95 5.19 -32.56
N LYS A 501 -12.34 5.42 -33.81
CA LYS A 501 -11.74 6.49 -34.63
C LYS A 501 -12.13 7.87 -34.06
N PRO A 502 -11.31 8.91 -34.28
CA PRO A 502 -11.70 10.27 -33.93
C PRO A 502 -13.07 10.66 -34.47
N GLY A 503 -13.92 11.22 -33.61
CA GLY A 503 -15.30 11.62 -33.94
C GLY A 503 -16.32 10.48 -34.02
N ALA A 504 -15.96 9.23 -33.72
CA ALA A 504 -16.91 8.13 -33.61
C ALA A 504 -17.93 8.37 -32.47
N SER A 505 -19.19 8.01 -32.73
CA SER A 505 -20.23 7.96 -31.71
C SER A 505 -20.01 6.81 -30.73
N ASP A 506 -20.62 6.85 -29.55
CA ASP A 506 -20.47 5.80 -28.54
C ASP A 506 -20.89 4.41 -29.03
N ALA A 507 -21.87 4.34 -29.95
CA ALA A 507 -22.34 3.08 -30.53
C ALA A 507 -21.35 2.47 -31.54
N GLU A 508 -20.43 3.27 -32.08
CA GLU A 508 -19.38 2.83 -33.02
C GLU A 508 -18.08 2.47 -32.30
N ARG A 509 -18.01 2.70 -30.98
CA ARG A 509 -16.84 2.44 -30.15
C ARG A 509 -16.88 1.04 -29.55
N THR A 510 -15.70 0.50 -29.30
CA THR A 510 -15.52 -0.80 -28.65
C THR A 510 -15.10 -0.56 -27.21
N ARG A 511 -15.92 -1.02 -26.26
CA ARG A 511 -15.55 -1.03 -24.86
C ARG A 511 -14.42 -2.01 -24.61
N LEU A 512 -13.44 -1.61 -23.82
CA LEU A 512 -12.26 -2.41 -23.51
C LEU A 512 -11.87 -2.24 -22.04
N ASN A 513 -11.91 -3.36 -21.30
CA ASN A 513 -11.51 -3.47 -19.90
C ASN A 513 -10.72 -4.77 -19.76
N ALA A 514 -9.40 -4.68 -19.91
CA ALA A 514 -8.45 -5.77 -20.08
C ALA A 514 -8.57 -6.58 -21.36
N GLY A 515 -7.43 -6.81 -22.01
CA GLY A 515 -7.35 -7.72 -23.15
C GLY A 515 -6.21 -7.43 -24.11
N VAL A 516 -6.22 -8.22 -25.19
CA VAL A 516 -5.41 -8.01 -26.39
C VAL A 516 -6.32 -7.41 -27.44
N TRP A 517 -5.93 -6.29 -28.02
CA TRP A 517 -6.62 -5.64 -29.12
C TRP A 517 -5.76 -5.67 -30.37
N ARG A 518 -6.38 -5.48 -31.54
CA ARG A 518 -5.67 -5.34 -32.80
C ARG A 518 -6.29 -4.30 -33.71
N TYR A 519 -5.44 -3.69 -34.53
CA TYR A 519 -5.82 -2.67 -35.50
C TYR A 519 -5.21 -2.96 -36.87
N HIS A 520 -6.05 -2.97 -37.91
CA HIS A 520 -5.60 -3.14 -39.29
C HIS A 520 -5.31 -1.78 -39.93
N PRO A 521 -4.07 -1.47 -40.31
CA PRO A 521 -3.68 -0.11 -40.75
C PRO A 521 -4.26 0.33 -42.09
N THR A 522 -4.50 -0.59 -43.04
CA THR A 522 -5.10 -0.27 -44.34
C THR A 522 -6.64 -0.33 -44.33
N SER A 523 -7.25 -1.37 -43.77
CA SER A 523 -8.71 -1.49 -43.71
C SER A 523 -9.35 -0.68 -42.58
N LYS A 524 -8.54 -0.09 -41.69
CA LYS A 524 -8.96 0.76 -40.57
C LYS A 524 -9.92 0.06 -39.59
N LYS A 525 -9.76 -1.26 -39.42
CA LYS A 525 -10.58 -2.07 -38.51
C LYS A 525 -9.91 -2.19 -37.14
N PHE A 526 -10.68 -2.02 -36.07
CA PHE A 526 -10.26 -2.27 -34.69
C PHE A 526 -11.05 -3.46 -34.13
N GLU A 527 -10.37 -4.34 -33.40
CA GLU A 527 -10.98 -5.52 -32.81
C GLU A 527 -10.42 -5.76 -31.39
N LEU A 528 -11.31 -6.11 -30.45
CA LEU A 528 -10.92 -6.80 -29.23
C LEU A 528 -10.66 -8.26 -29.59
N PHE A 529 -9.38 -8.65 -29.60
CA PHE A 529 -8.95 -9.96 -30.08
C PHE A 529 -9.11 -11.05 -29.01
N ALA A 530 -8.77 -10.73 -27.75
CA ALA A 530 -8.90 -11.63 -26.62
C ALA A 530 -9.13 -10.86 -25.31
N GLU A 531 -9.90 -11.43 -24.39
CA GLU A 531 -10.20 -10.88 -23.06
C GLU A 531 -10.01 -11.92 -21.95
N GLY A 532 -10.11 -11.51 -20.68
CA GLY A 532 -9.98 -12.41 -19.52
C GLY A 532 -8.63 -12.33 -18.79
N THR A 533 -7.80 -11.34 -19.11
CA THR A 533 -6.57 -11.02 -18.38
C THR A 533 -6.82 -9.93 -17.32
N SER A 534 -5.80 -9.57 -16.53
CA SER A 534 -5.85 -8.42 -15.61
C SER A 534 -5.10 -7.23 -16.18
N ASN A 535 -3.76 -7.30 -16.21
CA ASN A 535 -2.90 -6.23 -16.74
C ASN A 535 -1.81 -6.83 -17.65
N PRO A 536 -2.16 -7.26 -18.87
CA PRO A 536 -1.17 -7.77 -19.81
C PRO A 536 -0.22 -6.65 -20.27
N TRP A 537 1.09 -6.89 -20.18
CA TRP A 537 2.15 -5.96 -20.62
C TRP A 537 2.95 -6.47 -21.82
N GLY A 538 2.66 -7.68 -22.29
CA GLY A 538 3.43 -8.36 -23.30
C GLY A 538 2.61 -9.38 -24.07
N ILE A 539 2.79 -9.38 -25.39
CA ILE A 539 2.41 -10.45 -26.30
C ILE A 539 3.62 -10.74 -27.20
N ASP A 540 3.74 -12.00 -27.63
CA ASP A 540 4.76 -12.43 -28.58
C ASP A 540 4.21 -13.53 -29.50
N PHE A 541 4.89 -13.75 -30.63
CA PHE A 541 4.49 -14.70 -31.66
C PHE A 541 5.50 -15.86 -31.75
N ASN A 542 5.00 -17.06 -32.04
CA ASN A 542 5.80 -18.28 -32.16
C ASN A 542 6.28 -18.57 -33.59
#